data_AF-A0A7C1KU81-F1
#
_entry.id   AF-A0A7C1KU81-F1
#
_cell.length_a   1.000
_cell.length_b   1.000
_cell.length_c   1.000
_cell.angle_alpha   90.00
_cell.angle_beta   90.00
_cell.angle_gamma   90.00
#
_symmetry.space_group_name_H-M   'P 1'
#
loop_
_entity.id
_entity.type
_entity.pdbx_description
1 polymer ?
#
loop_
_entity_poly.entity_id
_entity_poly.type
_entity_poly.pdbx_seq_one_letter_code
_entity_poly.pdbx_strand_id
1 'polypeptide(L)'
;MQLYIGIDDTDSKKGLCTTYLAAVLGERLAAFSSVQETRLIRLNPNILWKTRGNGAVCLKIETHDLQRVKSETLKTVEEFSDLDAEGTNPGVVFYRGVEPELFESFYLRALREVVTTIDAEELAEKNGCEIYRWKNGRGVIGALAAIGADLREHTFEFIAYRQSEYWGTSRNIDSESVRAMDLATHPMTFNNVDPETSQILVAPS
;
A
#
# COMPACT_ATOMS: atom_id res chain seq x y z
N MET A 1 -0.25 -12.63 -18.72
CA MET A 1 -0.80 -11.27 -18.96
C MET A 1 -0.39 -10.40 -17.79
N GLN A 2 0.05 -9.17 -18.05
CA GLN A 2 0.44 -8.21 -17.00
C GLN A 2 -0.79 -7.52 -16.42
N LEU A 3 -0.85 -7.41 -15.10
CA LEU A 3 -1.89 -6.72 -14.35
C LEU A 3 -1.24 -5.91 -13.22
N TYR A 4 -1.68 -4.67 -13.06
CA TYR A 4 -1.38 -3.84 -11.90
C TYR A 4 -2.62 -3.74 -11.01
N ILE A 5 -2.43 -3.90 -9.71
CA ILE A 5 -3.49 -3.88 -8.70
C ILE A 5 -3.15 -2.79 -7.70
N GLY A 6 -3.78 -1.62 -7.81
CA GLY A 6 -3.68 -0.56 -6.83
C GLY A 6 -4.70 -0.74 -5.71
N ILE A 7 -4.31 -0.54 -4.45
CA ILE A 7 -5.20 -0.64 -3.28
C ILE A 7 -4.86 0.46 -2.29
N ASP A 8 -5.87 1.11 -1.71
CA ASP A 8 -5.69 2.12 -0.66
C ASP A 8 -6.92 2.24 0.26
N ASP A 9 -6.74 2.95 1.38
CA ASP A 9 -7.77 3.35 2.36
C ASP A 9 -8.53 2.16 2.97
N THR A 10 -7.77 1.10 3.30
CA THR A 10 -8.28 -0.17 3.89
C THR A 10 -8.16 -0.22 5.41
N ASP A 11 -7.28 0.60 5.98
CA ASP A 11 -6.95 0.60 7.39
C ASP A 11 -7.77 1.63 8.20
N SER A 12 -7.77 1.44 9.51
CA SER A 12 -8.34 2.42 10.44
C SER A 12 -7.41 2.64 11.62
N LYS A 13 -7.75 3.61 12.48
CA LYS A 13 -7.02 3.83 13.73
C LYS A 13 -7.12 2.65 14.72
N LYS A 14 -8.09 1.74 14.54
CA LYS A 14 -8.38 0.64 15.47
C LYS A 14 -7.64 -0.65 15.11
N GLY A 15 -7.18 -0.80 13.86
CA GLY A 15 -6.49 -2.00 13.42
C GLY A 15 -6.45 -2.11 11.90
N LEU A 16 -5.86 -3.21 11.44
CA LEU A 16 -5.55 -3.50 10.04
C LEU A 16 -4.55 -2.51 9.44
N CYS A 17 -4.06 -2.83 8.25
CA CYS A 17 -3.10 -2.00 7.53
C CYS A 17 -3.13 -2.37 6.05
N THR A 18 -3.13 -1.38 5.16
CA THR A 18 -3.06 -1.58 3.70
C THR A 18 -1.87 -2.45 3.29
N THR A 19 -0.72 -2.33 3.97
CA THR A 19 0.45 -3.16 3.68
C THR A 19 0.28 -4.61 4.13
N TYR A 20 -0.38 -4.86 5.27
CA TYR A 20 -0.66 -6.22 5.74
C TYR A 20 -1.60 -6.95 4.77
N LEU A 21 -2.66 -6.26 4.33
CA LEU A 21 -3.55 -6.75 3.29
C LEU A 21 -2.78 -7.07 2.01
N ALA A 22 -1.89 -6.18 1.57
CA ALA A 22 -1.04 -6.39 0.39
C ALA A 22 -0.15 -7.63 0.52
N ALA A 23 0.45 -7.85 1.70
CA ALA A 23 1.29 -9.01 1.97
C ALA A 23 0.48 -10.31 1.91
N VAL A 24 -0.68 -10.36 2.57
CA VAL A 24 -1.60 -11.51 2.53
C VAL A 24 -2.07 -11.78 1.10
N LEU A 25 -2.46 -10.73 0.37
CA LEU A 25 -2.88 -10.84 -1.02
C LEU A 25 -1.75 -11.40 -1.88
N GLY A 26 -0.53 -10.88 -1.73
CA GLY A 26 0.65 -11.36 -2.45
C GLY A 26 0.89 -12.85 -2.23
N GLU A 27 0.84 -13.33 -0.98
CA GLU A 27 0.97 -14.76 -0.67
C GLU A 27 -0.12 -15.61 -1.32
N ARG A 28 -1.39 -15.17 -1.25
CA ARG A 28 -2.52 -15.89 -1.86
C ARG A 28 -2.42 -15.96 -3.38
N LEU A 29 -2.05 -14.85 -4.02
CA LEU A 29 -1.89 -14.77 -5.47
C LEU A 29 -0.69 -15.59 -5.96
N ALA A 30 0.40 -15.65 -5.19
CA ALA A 30 1.60 -16.43 -5.53
C ALA A 30 1.31 -17.93 -5.68
N ALA A 31 0.23 -18.45 -5.09
CA ALA A 31 -0.18 -19.84 -5.22
C ALA A 31 -0.67 -20.22 -6.64
N PHE A 32 -1.03 -19.25 -7.48
CA PHE A 32 -1.58 -19.52 -8.83
C PHE A 32 -1.25 -18.45 -9.88
N SER A 33 -0.44 -17.45 -9.54
CA SER A 33 0.04 -16.39 -10.42
C SER A 33 1.45 -15.96 -9.99
N SER A 34 2.10 -15.12 -10.79
CA SER A 34 3.44 -14.61 -10.48
C SER A 34 3.35 -13.18 -9.97
N VAL A 35 3.61 -12.97 -8.68
CA VAL A 35 3.76 -11.63 -8.07
C VAL A 35 5.17 -11.15 -8.38
N GLN A 36 5.29 -10.17 -9.28
CA GLN A 36 6.60 -9.68 -9.74
C GLN A 36 7.13 -8.56 -8.86
N GLU A 37 6.24 -7.65 -8.42
CA GLU A 37 6.61 -6.49 -7.60
C GLU A 37 5.48 -6.15 -6.64
N THR A 38 5.85 -5.70 -5.43
CA THR A 38 4.94 -5.09 -4.45
C THR A 38 5.51 -3.74 -4.07
N ARG A 39 4.70 -2.68 -4.22
CA ARG A 39 5.11 -1.29 -4.08
C ARG A 39 4.34 -0.65 -2.94
N LEU A 40 5.03 0.06 -2.05
CA LEU A 40 4.44 0.95 -1.05
C LEU A 40 4.68 2.40 -1.47
N ILE A 41 3.60 3.12 -1.77
CA ILE A 41 3.66 4.46 -2.37
C ILE A 41 3.13 5.48 -1.37
N ARG A 42 4.00 6.40 -0.96
CA ARG A 42 3.61 7.56 -0.13
C ARG A 42 2.98 8.64 -1.00
N LEU A 43 1.88 9.20 -0.52
CA LEU A 43 1.15 10.30 -1.14
C LEU A 43 1.34 11.59 -0.32
N ASN A 44 0.61 12.65 -0.65
CA ASN A 44 0.76 13.96 -0.02
C ASN A 44 0.61 13.88 1.53
N PRO A 45 1.68 14.17 2.31
CA PRO A 45 1.64 14.01 3.76
C PRO A 45 0.74 15.05 4.46
N ASN A 46 0.29 16.10 3.76
CA ASN A 46 -0.49 17.20 4.32
C ASN A 46 -2.01 17.01 4.19
N ILE A 47 -2.48 15.89 3.61
CA ILE A 47 -3.91 15.60 3.48
C ILE A 47 -4.54 15.39 4.85
N LEU A 48 -5.68 16.06 5.10
CA LEU A 48 -6.40 16.01 6.37
C LEU A 48 -7.09 14.67 6.63
N TRP A 49 -7.48 13.97 5.58
CA TRP A 49 -8.26 12.75 5.66
C TRP A 49 -7.44 11.45 5.64
N LYS A 50 -6.12 11.53 5.86
CA LYS A 50 -5.21 10.39 5.85
C LYS A 50 -5.27 9.57 7.15
N THR A 51 -4.95 8.28 7.05
CA THR A 51 -4.41 7.51 8.19
C THR A 51 -2.93 7.88 8.42
N ARG A 52 -2.28 7.31 9.45
CA ARG A 52 -0.86 7.64 9.72
C ARG A 52 -0.01 7.25 8.50
N GLY A 53 0.54 8.26 7.83
CA GLY A 53 1.53 8.10 6.77
C GLY A 53 1.01 8.12 5.31
N ASN A 54 -0.30 8.25 5.06
CA ASN A 54 -0.91 8.41 3.71
C ASN A 54 -0.24 7.55 2.62
N GLY A 55 -0.34 6.23 2.74
CA GLY A 55 0.36 5.29 1.85
C GLY A 55 -0.58 4.28 1.20
N ALA A 56 -0.47 4.16 -0.12
CA ALA A 56 -1.18 3.19 -0.94
C ALA A 56 -0.23 2.07 -1.39
N VAL A 57 -0.78 0.95 -1.86
CA VAL A 57 0.01 -0.18 -2.36
C VAL A 57 -0.31 -0.51 -3.81
N CYS A 58 0.68 -1.04 -4.53
CA CYS A 58 0.47 -1.60 -5.86
C CYS A 58 1.17 -2.96 -6.00
N LEU A 59 0.45 -3.98 -6.47
CA LEU A 59 1.03 -5.26 -6.86
C LEU A 59 1.07 -5.37 -8.39
N LYS A 60 2.23 -5.75 -8.93
CA LYS A 60 2.42 -6.09 -10.34
C LYS A 60 2.40 -7.61 -10.48
N ILE A 61 1.40 -8.11 -11.18
CA ILE A 61 1.10 -9.54 -11.31
C ILE A 61 1.20 -9.97 -12.77
N GLU A 62 1.81 -11.12 -13.00
CA GLU A 62 1.67 -11.89 -14.24
C GLU A 62 0.75 -13.09 -14.00
N THR A 63 -0.36 -13.14 -14.76
CA THR A 63 -1.37 -14.20 -14.61
C THR A 63 -1.96 -14.63 -15.95
N HIS A 64 -2.49 -15.86 -16.00
CA HIS A 64 -3.32 -16.39 -17.07
C HIS A 64 -4.82 -16.39 -16.72
N ASP A 65 -5.16 -16.20 -15.45
CA ASP A 65 -6.52 -16.22 -14.92
C ASP A 65 -6.83 -14.89 -14.22
N LEU A 66 -7.24 -13.90 -15.03
CA LEU A 66 -7.56 -12.55 -14.53
C LEU A 66 -8.75 -12.55 -13.58
N GLN A 67 -9.75 -13.39 -13.83
CA GLN A 67 -10.97 -13.40 -13.03
C GLN A 67 -10.70 -13.94 -11.63
N ARG A 68 -9.89 -15.00 -11.53
CA ARG A 68 -9.49 -15.53 -10.22
C ARG A 68 -8.63 -14.53 -9.44
N VAL A 69 -7.68 -13.85 -10.08
CA VAL A 69 -6.88 -12.80 -9.42
C VAL A 69 -7.77 -11.69 -8.88
N LYS A 70 -8.68 -11.15 -9.70
CA LYS A 70 -9.61 -10.09 -9.25
C LYS A 70 -10.51 -10.57 -8.12
N SER A 71 -11.10 -11.76 -8.25
CA SER A 71 -11.97 -12.32 -7.22
C SER A 71 -11.23 -12.49 -5.89
N GLU A 72 -9.99 -12.99 -5.91
CA GLU A 72 -9.18 -13.13 -4.70
C GLU A 72 -8.78 -11.78 -4.11
N THR A 73 -8.45 -10.78 -4.95
CA THR A 73 -8.19 -9.41 -4.51
C THR A 73 -9.38 -8.80 -3.80
N LEU A 74 -10.57 -8.81 -4.43
CA LEU A 74 -11.77 -8.21 -3.85
C LEU A 74 -12.15 -8.89 -2.53
N LYS A 75 -12.09 -10.24 -2.50
CA LYS A 75 -12.32 -11.02 -1.28
C LYS A 75 -11.33 -10.66 -0.18
N THR A 76 -10.04 -10.54 -0.51
CA THR A 76 -9.00 -10.17 0.48
C THR A 76 -9.23 -8.76 1.01
N VAL A 77 -9.69 -7.82 0.16
CA VAL A 77 -10.06 -6.47 0.61
C VAL A 77 -11.25 -6.49 1.54
N GLU A 78 -12.28 -7.29 1.26
CA GLU A 78 -13.43 -7.46 2.17
C GLU A 78 -13.03 -8.10 3.50
N GLU A 79 -12.12 -9.07 3.49
CA GLU A 79 -11.65 -9.77 4.69
C GLU A 79 -10.72 -8.90 5.57
N PHE A 80 -9.90 -8.02 4.97
CA PHE A 80 -8.84 -7.28 5.65
C PHE A 80 -8.98 -5.76 5.60
N SER A 81 -10.20 -5.25 5.38
CA SER A 81 -10.53 -3.83 5.54
C SER A 81 -11.45 -3.60 6.74
N ASP A 82 -11.24 -2.50 7.46
CA ASP A 82 -12.13 -2.09 8.56
C ASP A 82 -13.36 -1.35 8.00
N LEU A 83 -14.24 -2.07 7.31
CA LEU A 83 -15.40 -1.49 6.63
C LEU A 83 -16.39 -0.80 7.58
N ASP A 84 -16.38 -1.18 8.86
CA ASP A 84 -17.22 -0.56 9.89
C ASP A 84 -16.70 0.82 10.32
N ALA A 85 -15.41 1.11 10.15
CA ALA A 85 -14.83 2.39 10.49
C ALA A 85 -15.27 3.50 9.52
N GLU A 86 -15.83 4.59 10.04
CA GLU A 86 -16.31 5.74 9.26
C GLU A 86 -15.23 6.33 8.32
N GLY A 87 -13.97 6.33 8.77
CA GLY A 87 -12.85 6.90 8.03
C GLY A 87 -12.27 6.04 6.92
N THR A 88 -12.64 4.75 6.86
CA THR A 88 -12.04 3.75 5.97
C THR A 88 -12.90 3.62 4.71
N ASN A 89 -12.36 4.01 3.56
CA ASN A 89 -13.10 4.06 2.29
C ASN A 89 -12.33 3.38 1.16
N PRO A 90 -12.24 2.03 1.18
CA PRO A 90 -11.36 1.29 0.31
C PRO A 90 -11.59 1.57 -1.18
N GLY A 91 -10.50 1.59 -1.93
CA GLY A 91 -10.53 1.60 -3.39
C GLY A 91 -9.54 0.60 -3.95
N VAL A 92 -9.97 -0.09 -5.01
CA VAL A 92 -9.14 -1.00 -5.80
C VAL A 92 -9.21 -0.58 -7.26
N VAL A 93 -8.05 -0.49 -7.90
CA VAL A 93 -7.94 -0.24 -9.33
C VAL A 93 -7.16 -1.37 -9.98
N PHE A 94 -7.75 -1.98 -11.00
CA PHE A 94 -7.09 -2.94 -11.85
C PHE A 94 -6.73 -2.28 -13.18
N TYR A 95 -5.44 -2.28 -13.51
CA TYR A 95 -4.96 -1.81 -14.81
C TYR A 95 -4.27 -2.95 -15.55
N ARG A 96 -4.83 -3.32 -16.70
CA ARG A 96 -4.25 -4.31 -17.61
C ARG A 96 -3.45 -3.56 -18.68
N GLY A 97 -2.13 -3.62 -18.58
CA GLY A 97 -1.25 -2.97 -19.54
C GLY A 97 0.21 -3.12 -19.15
N VAL A 98 1.08 -2.52 -19.95
CA VAL A 98 2.53 -2.49 -19.72
C VAL A 98 3.05 -1.07 -19.46
N GLU A 99 2.19 -0.06 -19.55
CA GLU A 99 2.55 1.37 -19.47
C GLU A 99 1.92 2.04 -18.22
N PRO A 100 2.40 1.76 -16.99
CA PRO A 100 1.91 2.45 -15.80
C PRO A 100 2.21 3.96 -15.82
N GLU A 101 3.20 4.40 -16.63
CA GLU A 101 3.61 5.80 -16.82
C GLU A 101 2.47 6.71 -17.29
N LEU A 102 1.41 6.14 -17.90
CA LEU A 102 0.17 6.87 -18.25
C LEU A 102 -0.45 7.56 -17.04
N PHE A 103 -0.21 7.06 -15.83
CA PHE A 103 -0.73 7.59 -14.57
C PHE A 103 0.31 8.39 -13.77
N GLU A 104 1.54 8.58 -14.26
CA GLU A 104 2.62 9.29 -13.53
C GLU A 104 2.22 10.73 -13.19
N SER A 105 1.63 11.45 -14.14
CA SER A 105 1.15 12.82 -13.90
C SER A 105 0.09 12.87 -12.78
N PHE A 106 -0.77 11.85 -12.69
CA PHE A 106 -1.76 11.75 -11.62
C PHE A 106 -1.11 11.44 -10.29
N TYR A 107 -0.14 10.52 -10.24
CA TYR A 107 0.66 10.27 -9.05
C TYR A 107 1.34 11.55 -8.53
N LEU A 108 2.00 12.31 -9.40
CA LEU A 108 2.68 13.56 -9.02
C LEU A 108 1.70 14.61 -8.48
N ARG A 109 0.48 14.67 -9.02
CA ARG A 109 -0.61 15.49 -8.47
C ARG A 109 -1.03 14.98 -7.09
N ALA A 110 -1.34 13.71 -6.94
CA ALA A 110 -1.71 13.11 -5.65
C ALA A 110 -0.63 13.24 -4.57
N LEU A 111 0.64 13.37 -4.96
CA LEU A 111 1.77 13.64 -4.06
C LEU A 111 1.87 15.11 -3.62
N ARG A 112 1.45 16.07 -4.46
CA ARG A 112 1.76 17.50 -4.28
C ARG A 112 0.54 18.37 -3.97
N GLU A 113 -0.65 17.96 -4.39
CA GLU A 113 -1.90 18.71 -4.29
C GLU A 113 -3.04 17.85 -3.73
N VAL A 114 -4.24 18.44 -3.64
CA VAL A 114 -5.47 17.73 -3.31
C VAL A 114 -6.15 17.35 -4.61
N VAL A 115 -6.38 16.06 -4.82
CA VAL A 115 -7.09 15.51 -5.98
C VAL A 115 -8.44 14.92 -5.56
N THR A 116 -9.38 14.82 -6.50
CA THR A 116 -10.71 14.28 -6.24
C THR A 116 -10.85 12.84 -6.71
N THR A 117 -11.89 12.14 -6.23
CA THR A 117 -12.24 10.81 -6.76
C THR A 117 -12.67 10.89 -8.22
N ILE A 118 -13.31 11.99 -8.64
CA ILE A 118 -13.72 12.22 -10.03
C ILE A 118 -12.49 12.27 -10.94
N ASP A 119 -11.45 13.03 -10.56
CA ASP A 119 -10.18 13.07 -11.32
C ASP A 119 -9.60 11.67 -11.54
N ALA A 120 -9.65 10.83 -10.49
CA ALA A 120 -9.13 9.47 -10.54
C ALA A 120 -10.00 8.57 -11.42
N GLU A 121 -11.32 8.58 -11.20
CA GLU A 121 -12.29 7.74 -11.92
C GLU A 121 -12.28 8.04 -13.42
N GLU A 122 -12.35 9.32 -13.82
CA GLU A 122 -12.30 9.73 -15.23
C GLU A 122 -11.01 9.29 -15.93
N LEU A 123 -9.87 9.43 -15.25
CA LEU A 123 -8.58 9.01 -15.81
C LEU A 123 -8.49 7.48 -15.93
N ALA A 124 -8.97 6.73 -14.94
CA ALA A 124 -8.93 5.28 -14.99
C ALA A 124 -9.87 4.75 -16.09
N GLU A 125 -11.11 5.26 -16.17
CA GLU A 125 -12.08 4.87 -17.20
C GLU A 125 -11.55 5.13 -18.61
N LYS A 126 -10.97 6.32 -18.84
CA LYS A 126 -10.37 6.70 -20.14
C LYS A 126 -9.29 5.72 -20.59
N ASN A 127 -8.58 5.08 -19.67
CA ASN A 127 -7.49 4.15 -19.95
C ASN A 127 -7.87 2.67 -19.76
N GLY A 128 -9.18 2.37 -19.61
CA GLY A 128 -9.68 1.01 -19.52
C GLY A 128 -9.36 0.30 -18.20
N CYS A 129 -9.13 1.04 -17.12
CA CYS A 129 -9.03 0.48 -15.78
C CYS A 129 -10.39 0.00 -15.28
N GLU A 130 -10.38 -1.03 -14.43
CA GLU A 130 -11.56 -1.44 -13.67
C GLU A 130 -11.44 -0.97 -12.23
N ILE A 131 -12.49 -0.31 -11.74
CA ILE A 131 -12.51 0.31 -10.42
C ILE A 131 -13.52 -0.40 -9.54
N TYR A 132 -13.11 -0.73 -8.31
CA TYR A 132 -13.98 -1.22 -7.26
C TYR A 132 -13.85 -0.30 -6.06
N ARG A 133 -14.98 0.08 -5.48
CA ARG A 133 -15.05 1.05 -4.39
C ARG A 133 -15.97 0.57 -3.29
N TRP A 134 -15.58 0.87 -2.05
CA TRP A 134 -16.40 0.69 -0.87
C TRP A 134 -16.70 2.05 -0.27
N LYS A 135 -17.91 2.22 0.27
CA LYS A 135 -18.38 3.48 0.87
C LYS A 135 -18.23 4.64 -0.12
N ASN A 136 -17.55 5.73 0.26
CA ASN A 136 -17.35 6.88 -0.63
C ASN A 136 -16.22 6.69 -1.66
N GLY A 137 -15.48 5.56 -1.61
CA GLY A 137 -14.49 5.19 -2.62
C GLY A 137 -13.23 6.05 -2.68
N ARG A 138 -12.92 6.84 -1.65
CA ARG A 138 -11.75 7.73 -1.65
C ARG A 138 -10.42 7.01 -1.94
N GLY A 139 -10.27 5.76 -1.51
CA GLY A 139 -9.09 4.95 -1.79
C GLY A 139 -8.76 4.77 -3.29
N VAL A 140 -9.70 5.04 -4.20
CA VAL A 140 -9.44 4.99 -5.65
C VAL A 140 -8.33 5.98 -6.06
N ILE A 141 -8.23 7.12 -5.36
CA ILE A 141 -7.16 8.10 -5.57
C ILE A 141 -5.80 7.45 -5.34
N GLY A 142 -5.59 6.87 -4.15
CA GLY A 142 -4.31 6.28 -3.82
C GLY A 142 -4.02 5.01 -4.61
N ALA A 143 -5.03 4.19 -4.88
CA ALA A 143 -4.90 3.02 -5.72
C ALA A 143 -4.40 3.37 -7.13
N LEU A 144 -5.00 4.38 -7.79
CA LEU A 144 -4.55 4.82 -9.10
C LEU A 144 -3.16 5.46 -9.06
N ALA A 145 -2.92 6.32 -8.06
CA ALA A 145 -1.61 6.93 -7.86
C ALA A 145 -0.51 5.89 -7.62
N ALA A 146 -0.81 4.80 -6.91
CA ALA A 146 0.16 3.73 -6.66
C ALA A 146 0.53 2.96 -7.92
N ILE A 147 -0.40 2.78 -8.86
CA ILE A 147 -0.11 2.20 -10.18
C ILE A 147 0.84 3.12 -10.96
N GLY A 148 0.56 4.43 -10.94
CA GLY A 148 1.32 5.45 -11.67
C GLY A 148 2.61 5.91 -11.03
N ALA A 149 3.00 5.37 -9.87
CA ALA A 149 4.14 5.88 -9.14
C ALA A 149 5.46 5.73 -9.91
N ASP A 150 6.20 6.83 -10.03
CA ASP A 150 7.57 6.81 -10.55
C ASP A 150 8.52 6.24 -9.49
N LEU A 151 9.24 5.19 -9.87
CA LEU A 151 10.17 4.46 -8.99
C LEU A 151 11.62 4.51 -9.51
N ARG A 152 11.97 5.47 -10.37
CA ARG A 152 13.37 5.68 -10.79
C ARG A 152 14.31 5.85 -9.59
N GLU A 153 13.86 6.59 -8.60
CA GLU A 153 14.50 6.67 -7.28
C GLU A 153 13.57 6.06 -6.23
N HIS A 154 14.01 4.98 -5.60
CA HIS A 154 13.23 4.27 -4.59
C HIS A 154 14.14 3.72 -3.49
N THR A 155 13.49 3.30 -2.40
CA THR A 155 14.13 2.63 -1.28
C THR A 155 13.39 1.33 -0.98
N PHE A 156 13.99 0.44 -0.20
CA PHE A 156 13.35 -0.79 0.25
C PHE A 156 12.96 -0.67 1.72
N GLU A 157 11.76 -1.14 2.05
CA GLU A 157 11.26 -1.23 3.42
C GLU A 157 10.89 -2.68 3.71
N PHE A 158 11.55 -3.29 4.70
CA PHE A 158 11.18 -4.63 5.17
C PHE A 158 10.18 -4.51 6.32
N ILE A 159 8.96 -5.02 6.10
CA ILE A 159 7.87 -4.93 7.08
C ILE A 159 7.66 -6.31 7.70
N ALA A 160 7.90 -6.41 9.01
CA ALA A 160 7.59 -7.60 9.80
C ALA A 160 6.21 -7.45 10.46
N TYR A 161 5.32 -8.42 10.21
CA TYR A 161 3.98 -8.44 10.80
C TYR A 161 3.91 -9.34 12.03
N ARG A 162 3.09 -8.93 13.01
CA ARG A 162 2.85 -9.71 14.24
C ARG A 162 1.77 -10.75 13.98
N GLN A 163 1.89 -11.91 14.63
CA GLN A 163 0.79 -12.85 14.71
C GLN A 163 -0.43 -12.20 15.38
N SER A 164 -1.62 -12.59 14.95
CA SER A 164 -2.90 -11.98 15.33
C SER A 164 -3.15 -12.00 16.84
N GLU A 165 -2.71 -13.05 17.54
CA GLU A 165 -2.81 -13.19 18.99
C GLU A 165 -2.07 -12.08 19.78
N TYR A 166 -1.10 -11.41 19.16
CA TYR A 166 -0.34 -10.33 19.80
C TYR A 166 -0.86 -8.93 19.45
N TRP A 167 -1.88 -8.79 18.60
CA TRP A 167 -2.41 -7.48 18.21
C TRP A 167 -2.97 -6.72 19.42
N GLY A 168 -2.68 -5.41 19.50
CA GLY A 168 -3.07 -4.57 20.64
C GLY A 168 -2.20 -4.71 21.90
N THR A 169 -1.32 -5.70 21.98
CA THR A 169 -0.37 -5.84 23.11
C THR A 169 0.90 -5.02 22.86
N SER A 170 1.66 -4.71 23.93
CA SER A 170 2.97 -4.05 23.81
C SER A 170 3.93 -4.87 22.95
N ARG A 171 4.73 -4.17 22.13
CA ARG A 171 5.77 -4.82 21.32
C ARG A 171 6.94 -5.22 22.22
N ASN A 172 7.41 -6.45 22.04
CA ASN A 172 8.61 -6.95 22.71
C ASN A 172 9.76 -6.93 21.70
N ILE A 173 10.53 -5.83 21.70
CA ILE A 173 11.65 -5.60 20.79
C ILE A 173 12.89 -5.34 21.64
N ASP A 174 13.96 -6.08 21.38
CA ASP A 174 15.27 -5.84 21.99
C ASP A 174 15.93 -4.63 21.31
N SER A 175 15.97 -3.50 22.01
CA SER A 175 16.55 -2.25 21.52
C SER A 175 18.05 -2.35 21.25
N GLU A 176 18.80 -3.16 22.01
CA GLU A 176 20.23 -3.36 21.79
C GLU A 176 20.47 -4.16 20.52
N SER A 177 19.64 -5.18 20.26
CA SER A 177 19.68 -5.91 19.00
C SER A 177 19.45 -5.00 17.79
N VAL A 178 18.51 -4.04 17.87
CA VAL A 178 18.24 -3.11 16.77
C VAL A 178 19.40 -2.14 16.56
N ARG A 179 20.01 -1.61 17.63
CA ARG A 179 21.18 -0.73 17.54
C ARG A 179 22.39 -1.44 16.96
N ALA A 180 22.62 -2.69 17.36
CA ALA A 180 23.70 -3.50 16.81
C ALA A 180 23.51 -3.74 15.31
N MET A 181 22.27 -4.01 14.87
CA MET A 181 21.93 -4.12 13.45
C MET A 181 22.19 -2.81 12.71
N ASP A 182 21.64 -1.69 13.20
CA ASP A 182 21.77 -0.38 12.54
C ASP A 182 23.23 0.02 12.33
N LEU A 183 24.08 -0.16 13.36
CA LEU A 183 25.52 0.10 13.25
C LEU A 183 26.22 -0.83 12.24
N ALA A 184 25.85 -2.10 12.21
CA ALA A 184 26.50 -3.10 11.36
C ALA A 184 26.12 -2.96 9.88
N THR A 185 24.93 -2.43 9.57
CA THR A 185 24.42 -2.34 8.20
C THR A 185 24.37 -0.92 7.65
N HIS A 186 24.71 0.11 8.43
CA HIS A 186 24.81 1.48 7.93
C HIS A 186 25.90 1.61 6.83
N PRO A 187 25.66 2.31 5.70
CA PRO A 187 24.44 3.04 5.33
C PRO A 187 23.44 2.24 4.47
N MET A 188 23.63 0.93 4.29
CA MET A 188 22.75 0.08 3.49
C MET A 188 21.34 0.00 4.06
N THR A 189 21.22 0.08 5.38
CA THR A 189 19.97 0.39 6.08
C THR A 189 20.11 1.75 6.76
N PHE A 190 19.01 2.48 6.87
CA PHE A 190 19.00 3.83 7.44
C PHE A 190 17.65 4.13 8.11
N ASN A 191 17.60 5.18 8.94
CA ASN A 191 16.41 5.61 9.69
C ASN A 191 15.81 4.51 10.60
N ASN A 192 16.61 3.55 11.07
CA ASN A 192 16.12 2.54 12.03
C ASN A 192 16.16 3.06 13.47
N VAL A 193 17.14 3.90 13.80
CA VAL A 193 17.39 4.47 15.12
C VAL A 193 17.60 5.97 14.97
N ASP A 194 17.03 6.76 15.88
CA ASP A 194 17.30 8.19 15.98
C ASP A 194 18.71 8.40 16.58
N PRO A 195 19.63 9.08 15.86
CA PRO A 195 21.00 9.28 16.32
C PRO A 195 21.11 10.24 17.52
N GLU A 196 20.13 11.12 17.74
CA GLU A 196 20.13 12.09 18.84
C GLU A 196 19.51 11.50 20.11
N THR A 197 18.37 10.81 19.96
CA THR A 197 17.58 10.31 21.10
C THR A 197 17.80 8.83 21.39
N SER A 198 18.49 8.10 20.51
CA SER A 198 18.63 6.63 20.55
C SER A 198 17.29 5.89 20.54
N GLN A 199 16.21 6.55 20.11
CA GLN A 199 14.88 5.98 19.95
C GLN A 199 14.86 4.99 18.79
N ILE A 200 14.21 3.84 18.96
CA ILE A 200 13.96 2.90 17.87
C ILE A 200 12.80 3.44 17.00
N LEU A 201 13.07 3.67 15.72
CA LEU A 201 12.11 4.26 14.76
C LEU A 201 11.33 3.21 13.97
N VAL A 202 11.91 2.03 13.75
CA VAL A 202 11.29 0.89 13.03
C VAL A 202 10.32 0.07 13.89
N ALA A 203 9.80 0.67 14.96
CA ALA A 203 8.85 0.06 15.88
C ALA A 203 7.62 0.97 16.03
N PRO A 204 6.53 0.75 15.27
CA PRO A 204 5.34 1.59 15.37
C PRO A 204 4.75 1.51 16.79
N SER A 205 4.32 2.67 17.32
CA SER A 205 3.66 2.80 18.63
C SER A 205 2.18 2.41 18.52
#